data_AF-A0A1W1BX70-F1
#
_entry.id   AF-A0A1W1BX70-F1
#
_cell.length_a   1.000
_cell.length_b   1.000
_cell.length_c   1.000
_cell.angle_alpha   90.00
_cell.angle_beta   90.00
_cell.angle_gamma   90.00
#
_symmetry.space_group_name_H-M   'P 1'
#
loop_
_entity.id
_entity.type
_entity.pdbx_description
1 polymer ?
#
loop_
_entity_poly.entity_id
_entity_poly.type
_entity_poly.pdbx_seq_one_letter_code
_entity_poly.pdbx_strand_id
1 'polypeptide(L)' 'MGDREHTCAVGNRSKTGKFYSYNAKCTVDTQEDRDRIFKYFQDHDDVKMVI' A
#
# COMPACT_ATOMS: atom_id res chain seq x y z
N MET A 1 -3.39 -15.66 1.52
CA MET A 1 -2.48 -14.52 1.36
C MET A 1 -1.10 -15.04 1.67
N GLY A 2 -0.30 -15.26 0.63
CA GLY A 2 0.99 -15.96 0.74
C GLY A 2 1.99 -15.19 1.59
N ASP A 3 2.88 -15.96 2.20
CA ASP A 3 4.00 -15.62 3.08
C ASP A 3 5.06 -14.72 2.40
N ARG A 4 4.63 -13.66 1.72
CA ARG A 4 5.54 -12.66 1.15
C ARG A 4 5.82 -11.66 2.25
N GLU A 5 7.10 -11.57 2.61
CA GLU A 5 7.58 -10.59 3.57
C GLU A 5 7.22 -9.18 3.06
N HIS A 6 6.24 -8.58 3.72
CA HIS A 6 5.81 -7.22 3.45
C HIS A 6 6.00 -6.43 4.74
N THR A 7 6.72 -5.32 4.65
CA THR A 7 6.86 -4.41 5.78
C THR A 7 5.88 -3.27 5.60
N CYS A 8 5.00 -3.10 6.58
CA CYS A 8 4.11 -1.94 6.66
C CYS A 8 4.60 -1.04 7.80
N ALA A 9 5.15 0.12 7.45
CA ALA A 9 5.49 1.14 8.42
C ALA A 9 4.37 2.18 8.48
N VAL A 10 3.91 2.48 9.69
CA VAL A 10 3.02 3.62 9.91
C VAL A 10 3.80 4.90 9.63
N GLY A 11 3.27 5.72 8.75
CA GLY A 11 3.80 7.04 8.42
C GLY A 11 3.14 8.13 9.26
N ASN A 12 3.06 9.33 8.68
CA ASN A 12 2.42 10.46 9.34
C ASN A 12 0.90 10.28 9.43
N ARG A 13 0.35 10.66 10.58
CA ARG A 13 -1.08 10.87 10.73
C ARG A 13 -1.40 12.30 10.31
N SER A 14 -2.44 12.50 9.51
CA SER A 14 -2.89 13.85 9.14
C SER A 14 -3.23 14.68 10.38
N LYS A 15 -3.00 16.00 10.31
CA LYS A 15 -3.23 16.94 11.43
C LYS A 15 -4.64 16.85 12.03
N THR A 16 -5.64 16.50 11.23
CA THR A 16 -7.04 16.35 11.65
C THR A 16 -7.42 14.91 12.02
N GLY A 17 -6.48 13.97 11.98
CA GLY A 17 -6.67 12.57 12.34
C GLY A 17 -7.46 11.73 11.32
N LYS A 18 -7.93 12.33 10.22
CA LYS A 18 -8.79 11.71 9.20
C LYS A 18 -8.08 10.74 8.26
N PHE A 19 -6.78 10.92 8.05
CA PHE A 19 -5.99 10.10 7.13
C PHE A 19 -4.74 9.57 7.82
N TYR A 20 -4.45 8.31 7.55
CA TYR A 20 -3.24 7.63 7.99
C TYR A 20 -2.40 7.32 6.76
N SER A 21 -1.17 7.82 6.73
CA SER A 21 -0.22 7.41 5.71
C SER A 21 0.44 6.10 6.14
N TYR A 22 0.47 5.12 5.25
CA TYR A 22 1.20 3.87 5.45
C TYR A 22 2.26 3.76 4.35
N ASN A 23 3.47 3.36 4.74
CA ASN A 23 4.51 2.98 3.78
C ASN A 23 4.56 1.44 3.74
N ALA A 24 4.05 0.87 2.66
CA ALA A 24 4.11 -0.56 2.41
C ALA A 24 5.27 -0.86 1.46
N LYS A 25 6.12 -1.81 1.83
CA LYS A 25 7.18 -2.35 0.97
C LYS A 25 6.96 -3.85 0.83
N CYS A 26 7.00 -4.34 -0.40
CA CYS A 26 6.82 -5.75 -0.72
C CYS A 26 7.82 -6.13 -1.81
N THR A 27 8.45 -7.29 -1.66
CA THR A 27 9.30 -7.87 -2.69
C THR A 27 8.40 -8.53 -3.75
N VAL A 28 8.53 -8.07 -4.98
CA VAL A 28 7.79 -8.56 -6.15
C VAL A 28 8.77 -9.20 -7.12
N ASP A 29 8.45 -10.39 -7.61
CA ASP A 29 9.32 -11.16 -8.51
C ASP A 29 9.18 -10.68 -9.97
N THR A 30 8.00 -10.19 -10.35
CA THR A 30 7.68 -9.73 -11.69
C THR A 30 6.98 -8.37 -11.70
N GLN A 31 7.10 -7.66 -12.82
CA GLN A 31 6.43 -6.36 -13.01
C GLN A 31 4.90 -6.50 -13.02
N GLU A 32 4.37 -7.61 -13.54
CA GLU A 32 2.93 -7.88 -13.54
C GLU A 32 2.36 -8.01 -12.12
N ASP A 33 3.11 -8.63 -11.20
CA ASP A 33 2.71 -8.77 -9.80
C ASP A 33 2.63 -7.39 -9.11
N ARG A 34 3.62 -6.53 -9.37
CA ARG A 34 3.61 -5.12 -8.92
C ARG A 34 2.38 -4.38 -9.43
N ASP A 35 2.08 -4.49 -10.72
CA ASP A 35 0.99 -3.75 -11.36
C ASP A 35 -0.37 -4.21 -10.84
N ARG A 36 -0.53 -5.52 -10.62
CA ARG A 36 -1.72 -6.09 -9.98
C ARG A 36 -1.91 -5.55 -8.56
N ILE A 37 -0.85 -5.56 -7.75
CA ILE A 37 -0.90 -5.04 -6.38
C ILE A 37 -1.26 -3.54 -6.39
N PHE A 38 -0.63 -2.76 -7.27
CA PHE A 38 -0.94 -1.34 -7.44
C PHE A 38 -2.41 -1.12 -7.80
N LYS A 39 -2.92 -1.90 -8.75
CA LYS A 39 -4.33 -1.83 -9.18
C LYS A 39 -5.29 -2.20 -8.05
N TYR A 40 -5.00 -3.22 -7.24
CA TYR A 40 -5.81 -3.56 -6.08
C TYR A 40 -5.89 -2.43 -5.05
N PHE A 41 -4.78 -1.75 -4.79
CA PHE A 41 -4.78 -0.59 -3.89
C PHE A 41 -5.46 0.65 -4.50
N GLN A 42 -5.40 0.81 -5.82
CA GLN A 42 -6.07 1.91 -6.52
C GLN A 42 -7.60 1.72 -6.56
N ASP A 43 -8.08 0.49 -6.68
CA ASP A 43 -9.50 0.14 -6.73
C ASP A 43 -10.16 0.10 -5.34
N HIS A 44 -9.36 0.07 -4.27
CA HIS A 44 -9.86 -0.05 -2.91
C HIS A 44 -10.42 1.29 -2.40
N ASP A 45 -11.74 1.34 -2.15
CA ASP A 45 -12.48 2.56 -1.77
C ASP A 45 -11.90 3.33 -0.56
N ASP A 46 -11.43 2.58 0.44
CA ASP A 46 -10.84 3.15 1.68
C ASP A 46 -9.37 3.59 1.53
N VAL A 47 -8.69 3.22 0.43
CA VAL A 47 -7.26 3.52 0.21
C VAL A 47 -7.11 4.58 -0.87
N LYS A 48 -6.71 5.79 -0.47
CA LYS A 48 -6.28 6.81 -1.43
C LYS A 48 -4.78 6.73 -1.66
N MET A 49 -4.39 6.14 -2.79
CA MET A 49 -3.01 6.21 -3.26
C MET A 49 -2.65 7.63 -3.70
N VAL A 50 -1.50 8.10 -3.22
CA VAL A 50 -0.86 9.36 -3.63
C VAL A 50 0.53 8.97 -4.16
N ILE A 51 0.80 9.29 -5.44
CA ILE A 51 2.11 9.11 -6.10
C ILE A 51 3.02 10.30 -5.79
#